data_AF-A0A7V6DDW3-F1
#
_entry.id   AF-A0A7V6DDW3-F1
#
_cell.length_a   1.000
_cell.length_b   1.000
_cell.length_c   1.000
_cell.angle_alpha   90.00
_cell.angle_beta   90.00
_cell.angle_gamma   90.00
#
_symmetry.space_group_name_H-M   'P 1'
#
loop_
_entity.id
_entity.type
_entity.pdbx_description
1 polymer ?
#
loop_
_entity_poly.entity_id
_entity_poly.type
_entity_poly.pdbx_seq_one_letter_code
_entity_poly.pdbx_strand_id
1 'polypeptide(L)'
;MGRRLTRKQIKQDEFITLVDRAVHWMGANWRQAAIGLGGAVGVALLWWGATALLAAREHAGDRSLQEALSVYTAPVGAAAPADAKVKFATDTERLNAAETAFKKVASRYWLTDQAKVAKLYLARIAAERGDLDGAARILAEVAGRRKASPVVRLAMLDLIGIRLAQGSASQLAGDLEAMAAGNDPRLPRDVALFQLARIREREGKPAEAAKLLRKLVDGFPDSPYRYEAQQRLASLS
;
A
#
# COMPACT_ATOMS: atom_id res chain seq x y z
N MET A 1 -54.33 35.23 24.08
CA MET A 1 -52.91 35.61 23.87
C MET A 1 -52.09 34.34 23.69
N GLY A 2 -51.77 33.95 22.46
CA GLY A 2 -50.90 32.80 22.20
C GLY A 2 -49.44 33.19 22.42
N ARG A 3 -48.81 32.69 23.49
CA ARG A 3 -47.37 32.89 23.73
C ARG A 3 -46.59 32.20 22.61
N ARG A 4 -45.96 33.00 21.74
CA ARG A 4 -45.00 32.49 20.74
C ARG A 4 -43.74 32.04 21.46
N LEU A 5 -43.53 30.73 21.57
CA LEU A 5 -42.31 30.16 22.12
C LEU A 5 -41.14 30.50 21.19
N THR A 6 -40.04 31.01 21.77
CA THR A 6 -38.83 31.30 21.00
C THR A 6 -38.13 30.01 20.59
N ARG A 7 -37.44 29.99 19.44
CA ARG A 7 -36.74 28.79 18.90
C ARG A 7 -35.84 28.07 19.92
N LYS A 8 -35.29 28.80 20.90
CA LYS A 8 -34.51 28.23 22.00
C LYS A 8 -35.36 27.42 22.99
N GLN A 9 -36.57 27.87 23.30
CA GLN A 9 -37.48 27.22 24.24
C GLN A 9 -38.02 25.91 23.68
N ILE A 10 -38.32 25.84 22.37
CA ILE A 10 -38.74 24.61 21.70
C ILE A 10 -37.64 23.54 21.75
N LYS A 11 -36.38 23.93 21.49
CA LYS A 11 -35.23 23.01 21.58
C LYS A 11 -34.96 22.54 23.02
N GLN A 12 -35.18 23.42 23.99
CA GLN A 12 -34.99 23.10 25.40
C GLN A 12 -36.07 22.13 25.89
N ASP A 13 -37.32 22.31 25.45
CA ASP A 13 -38.45 21.44 25.77
C ASP A 13 -38.33 20.06 25.11
N GLU A 14 -37.87 19.99 23.84
CA GLU A 14 -37.52 18.74 23.16
C GLU A 14 -36.38 17.99 23.86
N PHE A 15 -35.36 18.70 24.34
CA PHE A 15 -34.28 18.08 25.11
C PHE A 15 -34.77 17.56 26.47
N ILE A 16 -35.56 18.37 27.21
CA ILE A 16 -36.11 17.98 28.51
C ILE A 16 -37.03 16.76 28.36
N THR A 17 -37.91 16.75 27.36
CA THR A 17 -38.80 15.61 27.10
C THR A 17 -38.04 14.36 26.64
N LEU A 18 -36.94 14.51 25.90
CA LEU A 18 -36.08 13.38 25.52
C LEU A 18 -35.32 12.82 26.73
N VAL A 19 -34.85 13.69 27.62
CA VAL A 19 -34.21 13.30 28.89
C VAL A 19 -35.22 12.62 29.81
N ASP A 20 -36.41 13.17 29.97
CA ASP A 20 -37.44 12.61 30.86
C ASP A 20 -37.90 11.22 30.38
N ARG A 21 -38.10 11.04 29.06
CA ARG A 21 -38.35 9.72 28.47
C ARG A 21 -37.18 8.76 28.68
N ALA A 22 -35.95 9.23 28.53
CA ALA A 22 -34.76 8.41 28.74
C ALA A 22 -34.65 7.96 30.21
N VAL A 23 -34.90 8.85 31.17
CA VAL A 23 -34.87 8.55 32.62
C VAL A 23 -35.99 7.58 32.98
N HIS A 24 -37.22 7.81 32.52
CA HIS A 24 -38.34 6.91 32.75
C HIS A 24 -38.09 5.51 32.16
N TRP A 25 -37.61 5.45 30.91
CA TRP A 25 -37.31 4.19 30.25
C TRP A 25 -36.16 3.45 30.94
N MET A 26 -35.13 4.16 31.39
CA MET A 26 -33.98 3.59 32.09
C MET A 26 -34.34 3.10 33.49
N GLY A 27 -35.22 3.79 34.20
CA GLY A 27 -35.78 3.30 35.47
C GLY A 27 -36.61 2.03 35.28
N ALA A 28 -37.47 1.99 34.25
CA ALA A 28 -38.31 0.83 33.94
C ALA A 28 -37.51 -0.37 33.38
N ASN A 29 -36.40 -0.12 32.67
CA ASN A 29 -35.62 -1.14 31.95
C ASN A 29 -34.16 -1.21 32.41
N TRP A 30 -33.86 -0.90 33.68
CA TRP A 30 -32.49 -0.72 34.16
C TRP A 30 -31.57 -1.92 33.87
N ARG A 31 -32.09 -3.15 33.91
CA ARG A 31 -31.34 -4.37 33.56
C ARG A 31 -30.93 -4.40 32.09
N GLN A 32 -31.84 -4.03 31.18
CA GLN A 32 -31.55 -3.96 29.75
C GLN A 32 -30.61 -2.79 29.43
N ALA A 33 -30.79 -1.64 30.09
CA ALA A 33 -29.89 -0.50 29.98
C ALA A 33 -28.46 -0.86 30.47
N ALA A 34 -28.34 -1.57 31.59
CA ALA A 34 -27.05 -2.04 32.11
C ALA A 34 -26.38 -3.06 31.17
N ILE A 35 -27.14 -4.00 30.60
CA ILE A 35 -26.62 -4.95 29.59
C ILE A 35 -26.16 -4.20 28.34
N GLY A 36 -26.95 -3.24 27.84
CA GLY A 36 -26.59 -2.43 26.68
C GLY A 36 -25.34 -1.60 26.91
N LEU A 37 -25.23 -0.95 28.08
CA LEU A 37 -24.05 -0.19 28.47
C LEU A 37 -22.82 -1.10 28.64
N GLY A 38 -22.97 -2.25 29.30
CA GLY A 38 -21.91 -3.24 29.46
C GLY A 38 -21.41 -3.77 28.11
N GLY A 39 -22.33 -4.05 27.18
CA GLY A 39 -22.01 -4.41 25.80
C GLY A 39 -21.24 -3.32 25.07
N ALA A 40 -21.70 -2.07 25.15
CA ALA A 40 -21.04 -0.92 24.53
C ALA A 40 -19.62 -0.69 25.10
N VAL A 41 -19.46 -0.75 26.42
CA VAL A 41 -18.15 -0.66 27.08
C VAL A 41 -17.25 -1.83 26.69
N GLY A 42 -17.79 -3.05 26.63
CA GLY A 42 -17.06 -4.24 26.17
C GLY A 42 -16.52 -4.06 24.75
N VAL A 43 -17.35 -3.61 23.82
CA VAL A 43 -16.93 -3.31 22.44
C VAL A 43 -15.88 -2.19 22.41
N ALA A 44 -16.06 -1.12 23.19
CA ALA A 44 -15.10 -0.03 23.27
C ALA A 44 -13.73 -0.48 23.81
N LEU A 45 -13.70 -1.33 24.84
CA LEU A 45 -12.47 -1.91 25.39
C LEU A 45 -11.79 -2.87 24.42
N LEU A 46 -12.55 -3.71 23.71
CA LEU A 46 -12.02 -4.57 22.66
C LEU A 46 -11.42 -3.76 21.51
N TRP A 47 -12.11 -2.71 21.06
CA TRP A 47 -11.60 -1.79 20.06
C TRP A 47 -10.30 -1.11 20.51
N TRP A 48 -10.31 -0.53 21.72
CA TRP A 48 -9.12 0.13 22.29
C TRP A 48 -7.95 -0.84 22.42
N GLY A 49 -8.16 -2.02 23.01
CA GLY A 49 -7.13 -3.06 23.15
C GLY A 49 -6.58 -3.52 21.80
N ALA A 50 -7.44 -3.73 20.79
CA ALA A 50 -7.02 -4.06 19.44
C ALA A 50 -6.16 -2.95 18.81
N THR A 51 -6.57 -1.68 18.92
CA THR A 51 -5.80 -0.55 18.38
C THR A 51 -4.45 -0.37 19.06
N ALA A 52 -4.39 -0.51 20.39
CA ALA A 52 -3.14 -0.42 21.16
C ALA A 52 -2.16 -1.55 20.79
N LEU A 53 -2.65 -2.78 20.64
CA LEU A 53 -1.84 -3.92 20.21
C LEU A 53 -1.31 -3.73 18.78
N LEU A 54 -2.13 -3.22 17.86
CA LEU A 54 -1.69 -2.94 16.49
C LEU A 54 -0.60 -1.86 16.45
N ALA A 55 -0.76 -0.76 17.20
CA ALA A 55 0.26 0.29 17.29
C ALA A 55 1.59 -0.22 17.87
N ALA A 56 1.54 -1.06 18.92
CA ALA A 56 2.74 -1.67 19.48
C ALA A 56 3.46 -2.59 18.47
N ARG A 57 2.70 -3.32 17.63
CA ARG A 57 3.28 -4.15 16.55
C ARG A 57 3.89 -3.32 15.44
N GLU A 58 3.33 -2.16 15.11
CA GLU A 58 3.91 -1.23 14.13
C GLU A 58 5.28 -0.72 14.59
N HIS A 59 5.40 -0.22 15.83
CA HIS A 59 6.68 0.25 16.37
C HIS A 59 7.73 -0.86 16.50
N ALA A 60 7.32 -2.06 16.87
CA ALA A 60 8.23 -3.21 16.87
C ALA A 60 8.64 -3.62 15.46
N GLY A 61 7.72 -3.53 14.50
CA GLY A 61 7.95 -3.76 13.08
C GLY A 61 8.96 -2.79 12.49
N ASP A 62 8.87 -1.50 12.81
CA ASP A 62 9.81 -0.48 12.35
C ASP A 62 11.24 -0.78 12.76
N ARG A 63 11.45 -1.11 14.04
CA ARG A 63 12.78 -1.48 14.55
C ARG A 63 13.33 -2.72 13.86
N SER A 64 12.51 -3.75 13.70
CA SER A 64 12.93 -4.98 13.01
C SER A 64 13.20 -4.76 11.53
N LEU A 65 12.46 -3.87 10.86
CA LEU A 65 12.72 -3.50 9.47
C LEU A 65 14.02 -2.70 9.33
N GLN A 66 14.27 -1.74 10.23
CA GLN A 66 15.52 -0.97 10.25
C GLN A 66 16.74 -1.89 10.46
N GLU A 67 16.64 -2.87 11.35
CA GLU A 67 17.67 -3.89 11.54
C GLU A 67 17.92 -4.68 10.25
N ALA A 68 16.84 -5.17 9.60
CA ALA A 68 16.95 -5.89 8.34
C ALA A 68 17.58 -5.05 7.21
N LEU A 69 17.21 -3.76 7.12
CA LEU A 69 17.81 -2.82 6.18
C LEU A 69 19.29 -2.59 6.47
N SER A 70 19.68 -2.45 7.74
CA SER A 70 21.09 -2.28 8.11
C SER A 70 21.95 -3.47 7.70
N VAL A 71 21.38 -4.69 7.76
CA VAL A 71 22.02 -5.91 7.25
C VAL A 71 22.11 -5.86 5.72
N TYR A 72 21.02 -5.52 5.03
CA TYR A 72 20.98 -5.46 3.57
C TYR A 72 21.95 -4.43 2.97
N THR A 73 22.14 -3.29 3.62
CA THR A 73 23.06 -2.22 3.17
C THR A 73 24.44 -2.31 3.82
N ALA A 74 24.72 -3.37 4.59
CA ALA A 74 26.00 -3.51 5.26
C ALA A 74 27.16 -3.59 4.26
N PRO A 75 28.32 -2.99 4.59
CA PRO A 75 29.50 -3.05 3.75
C PRO A 75 30.01 -4.48 3.62
N VAL A 76 30.56 -4.78 2.45
CA VAL A 76 31.09 -6.11 2.09
C VAL A 76 32.58 -6.01 1.81
N GLY A 77 33.34 -6.97 2.32
CA GLY A 77 34.76 -7.12 2.00
C GLY A 77 35.69 -6.13 2.72
N ALA A 78 36.95 -6.10 2.28
CA ALA A 78 38.04 -5.38 2.96
C ALA A 78 37.93 -3.84 2.91
N ALA A 79 37.04 -3.29 2.07
CA ALA A 79 36.75 -1.87 2.00
C ALA A 79 35.70 -1.41 3.04
N ALA A 80 35.22 -2.32 3.89
CA ALA A 80 34.28 -1.98 4.96
C ALA A 80 34.94 -1.07 6.01
N PRO A 81 34.29 0.03 6.42
CA PRO A 81 34.77 0.88 7.51
C PRO A 81 35.05 0.06 8.78
N ALA A 82 36.13 0.38 9.48
CA ALA A 82 36.55 -0.36 10.68
C ALA A 82 35.51 -0.26 11.82
N ASP A 83 34.75 0.84 11.86
CA ASP A 83 33.69 1.15 12.81
C ASP A 83 32.30 0.60 12.42
N ALA A 84 32.19 -0.09 11.28
CA ALA A 84 30.94 -0.70 10.85
C ALA A 84 30.48 -1.77 11.85
N LYS A 85 29.33 -1.53 12.50
CA LYS A 85 28.73 -2.45 13.49
C LYS A 85 28.33 -3.80 12.90
N VAL A 86 27.96 -3.82 11.62
CA VAL A 86 27.59 -5.02 10.87
C VAL A 86 28.33 -4.98 9.54
N LYS A 87 29.05 -6.05 9.22
CA LYS A 87 29.80 -6.21 7.96
C LYS A 87 29.82 -7.68 7.57
N PHE A 88 29.95 -7.94 6.28
CA PHE A 88 29.96 -9.30 5.74
C PHE A 88 31.20 -9.54 4.88
N ALA A 89 31.66 -10.79 4.80
CA ALA A 89 32.81 -11.13 3.98
C ALA A 89 32.45 -11.10 2.49
N THR A 90 31.24 -11.55 2.15
CA THR A 90 30.75 -11.62 0.77
C THR A 90 29.34 -11.05 0.64
N ASP A 91 28.98 -10.68 -0.59
CA ASP A 91 27.64 -10.18 -0.90
C ASP A 91 26.58 -11.25 -0.66
N THR A 92 26.88 -12.50 -1.04
CA THR A 92 26.04 -13.67 -0.80
C THR A 92 25.70 -13.85 0.68
N GLU A 93 26.70 -13.73 1.56
CA GLU A 93 26.50 -13.84 3.02
C GLU A 93 25.58 -12.73 3.53
N ARG A 94 25.80 -11.48 3.09
CA ARG A 94 24.95 -10.33 3.42
C ARG A 94 23.51 -10.57 2.97
N LEU A 95 23.30 -10.98 1.72
CA LEU A 95 21.97 -11.21 1.16
C LEU A 95 21.24 -12.36 1.87
N ASN A 96 21.94 -13.43 2.27
CA ASN A 96 21.35 -14.52 3.07
C ASN A 96 20.90 -14.05 4.46
N ALA A 97 21.72 -13.23 5.13
CA ALA A 97 21.39 -12.64 6.42
C ALA A 97 20.20 -11.66 6.28
N ALA A 98 20.23 -10.81 5.25
CA ALA A 98 19.16 -9.85 4.96
C ALA A 98 17.84 -10.56 4.67
N GLU A 99 17.85 -11.61 3.85
CA GLU A 99 16.67 -12.40 3.53
C GLU A 99 16.05 -13.01 4.79
N THR A 100 16.87 -13.57 5.68
CA THR A 100 16.42 -14.12 6.96
C THR A 100 15.74 -13.05 7.82
N ALA A 101 16.36 -11.87 7.92
CA ALA A 101 15.82 -10.73 8.67
C ALA A 101 14.49 -10.24 8.06
N PHE A 102 14.41 -10.07 6.74
CA PHE A 102 13.18 -9.66 6.07
C PHE A 102 12.07 -10.71 6.16
N LYS A 103 12.37 -12.01 6.07
CA LYS A 103 11.39 -13.09 6.30
C LYS A 103 10.79 -13.03 7.71
N LYS A 104 11.62 -12.73 8.72
CA LYS A 104 11.15 -12.51 10.10
C LYS A 104 10.23 -11.29 10.19
N VAL A 105 10.55 -10.19 9.53
CA VAL A 105 9.68 -9.00 9.49
C VAL A 105 8.36 -9.31 8.80
N ALA A 106 8.41 -9.92 7.61
CA ALA A 106 7.25 -10.25 6.80
C ALA A 106 6.28 -11.21 7.50
N SER A 107 6.79 -12.18 8.27
CA SER A 107 5.97 -13.15 9.01
C SER A 107 5.44 -12.59 10.34
N ARG A 108 6.30 -11.95 11.15
CA ARG A 108 5.91 -11.47 12.49
C ARG A 108 4.99 -10.25 12.47
N TYR A 109 5.14 -9.41 11.44
CA TYR A 109 4.41 -8.15 11.28
C TYR A 109 3.55 -8.13 10.01
N TRP A 110 3.06 -9.29 9.57
CA TRP A 110 2.36 -9.49 8.28
C TRP A 110 1.19 -8.53 7.97
N LEU A 111 0.57 -7.93 8.99
CA LEU A 111 -0.51 -6.95 8.86
C LEU A 111 -0.03 -5.53 8.58
N THR A 112 1.23 -5.22 8.87
CA THR A 112 1.74 -3.84 8.87
C THR A 112 2.36 -3.44 7.53
N ASP A 113 2.62 -2.16 7.34
CA ASP A 113 3.30 -1.67 6.14
C ASP A 113 4.77 -2.13 6.08
N GLN A 114 5.41 -2.32 7.22
CA GLN A 114 6.79 -2.81 7.32
C GLN A 114 6.95 -4.21 6.73
N ALA A 115 5.95 -5.09 6.90
CA ALA A 115 5.96 -6.40 6.24
C ALA A 115 5.88 -6.29 4.71
N LYS A 116 5.18 -5.29 4.17
CA LYS A 116 5.12 -5.06 2.71
C LYS A 116 6.46 -4.58 2.19
N VAL A 117 7.12 -3.68 2.91
CA VAL A 117 8.47 -3.22 2.57
C VAL A 117 9.44 -4.40 2.63
N ALA A 118 9.38 -5.22 3.69
CA ALA A 118 10.20 -6.43 3.78
C ALA A 118 9.98 -7.38 2.58
N LYS A 119 8.72 -7.59 2.15
CA LYS A 119 8.41 -8.37 0.94
C LYS A 119 8.99 -7.77 -0.33
N LEU A 120 8.96 -6.44 -0.48
CA LEU A 120 9.60 -5.76 -1.61
C LEU A 120 11.10 -6.08 -1.68
N TYR A 121 11.81 -6.02 -0.54
CA TYR A 121 13.23 -6.40 -0.50
C TYR A 121 13.46 -7.89 -0.71
N LEU A 122 12.60 -8.78 -0.20
CA LEU A 122 12.68 -10.21 -0.50
C LEU A 122 12.55 -10.48 -2.00
N ALA A 123 11.66 -9.77 -2.70
CA ALA A 123 11.54 -9.87 -4.14
C ALA A 123 12.80 -9.39 -4.87
N ARG A 124 13.44 -8.31 -4.41
CA ARG A 124 14.70 -7.82 -4.97
C ARG A 124 15.83 -8.83 -4.79
N ILE A 125 15.98 -9.39 -3.60
CA ILE A 125 16.97 -10.45 -3.32
C ILE A 125 16.71 -11.66 -4.22
N ALA A 126 15.46 -12.08 -4.40
CA ALA A 126 15.12 -13.17 -5.32
C ALA A 126 15.51 -12.83 -6.77
N ALA A 127 15.20 -11.63 -7.23
CA ALA A 127 15.56 -11.17 -8.58
C ALA A 127 17.07 -11.08 -8.80
N GLU A 128 17.83 -10.57 -7.81
CA GLU A 128 19.30 -10.50 -7.83
C GLU A 128 19.94 -11.90 -7.94
N ARG A 129 19.29 -12.92 -7.39
CA ARG A 129 19.70 -14.33 -7.52
C ARG A 129 19.20 -15.01 -8.80
N GLY A 130 18.51 -14.28 -9.67
CA GLY A 130 17.95 -14.80 -10.91
C GLY A 130 16.58 -15.50 -10.76
N ASP A 131 16.02 -15.59 -9.55
CA ASP A 131 14.67 -16.12 -9.33
C ASP A 131 13.60 -15.06 -9.64
N LEU A 132 13.46 -14.76 -10.94
CA LEU A 132 12.50 -13.78 -11.43
C LEU A 132 11.04 -14.21 -11.17
N ASP A 133 10.75 -15.51 -11.18
CA ASP A 133 9.40 -16.04 -10.91
C ASP A 133 9.03 -15.94 -9.43
N GLY A 134 9.96 -16.23 -8.52
CA GLY A 134 9.81 -15.97 -7.09
C GLY A 134 9.63 -14.48 -6.81
N ALA A 135 10.46 -13.63 -7.40
CA ALA A 135 10.34 -12.18 -7.28
C ALA A 135 8.97 -11.68 -7.76
N ALA A 136 8.53 -12.09 -8.95
CA ALA A 136 7.23 -11.71 -9.51
C ALA A 136 6.06 -12.17 -8.63
N ARG A 137 6.12 -13.37 -8.05
CA ARG A 137 5.09 -13.87 -7.12
C ARG A 137 4.99 -12.99 -5.87
N ILE A 138 6.13 -12.66 -5.25
CA ILE A 138 6.17 -11.82 -4.04
C ILE A 138 5.65 -10.40 -4.36
N LEU A 139 6.07 -9.83 -5.49
CA LEU A 139 5.61 -8.50 -5.91
C LEU A 139 4.13 -8.47 -6.24
N ALA A 140 3.60 -9.51 -6.88
CA ALA A 140 2.18 -9.65 -7.14
C ALA A 140 1.35 -9.71 -5.85
N GLU A 141 1.86 -10.35 -4.80
CA GLU A 141 1.19 -10.36 -3.49
C GLU A 141 1.07 -8.94 -2.90
N VAL A 142 2.14 -8.15 -2.99
CA VAL A 142 2.14 -6.76 -2.50
C VAL A 142 1.27 -5.87 -3.40
N ALA A 143 1.43 -5.99 -4.72
CA ALA A 143 0.71 -5.20 -5.72
C ALA A 143 -0.79 -5.54 -5.79
N GLY A 144 -1.21 -6.74 -5.36
CA GLY A 144 -2.61 -7.16 -5.33
C GLY A 144 -3.48 -6.33 -4.39
N ARG A 145 -2.89 -5.57 -3.47
CA ARG A 145 -3.64 -4.66 -2.59
C ARG A 145 -4.10 -3.42 -3.36
N ARG A 146 -5.40 -3.29 -3.59
CA ARG A 146 -6.03 -2.19 -4.36
C ARG A 146 -5.98 -0.81 -3.67
N LYS A 147 -5.41 -0.69 -2.47
CA LYS A 147 -5.19 0.60 -1.79
C LYS A 147 -3.90 1.24 -2.29
N ALA A 148 -3.97 2.50 -2.68
CA ALA A 148 -2.77 3.28 -3.03
C ALA A 148 -1.82 3.39 -1.83
N SER A 149 -0.56 3.03 -2.04
CA SER A 149 0.54 3.32 -1.13
C SER A 149 1.86 3.34 -1.90
N PRO A 150 2.91 4.02 -1.39
CA PRO A 150 4.22 4.02 -2.04
C PRO A 150 4.78 2.62 -2.28
N VAL A 151 4.65 1.72 -1.30
CA VAL A 151 5.14 0.34 -1.41
C VAL A 151 4.37 -0.49 -2.44
N VAL A 152 3.05 -0.31 -2.54
CA VAL A 152 2.23 -0.98 -3.56
C VAL A 152 2.60 -0.46 -4.96
N ARG A 153 2.79 0.86 -5.09
CA ARG A 153 3.21 1.49 -6.35
C ARG A 153 4.55 0.95 -6.82
N LEU A 154 5.55 0.90 -5.94
CA LEU A 154 6.87 0.33 -6.24
C LEU A 154 6.78 -1.14 -6.61
N ALA A 155 6.03 -1.94 -5.85
CA ALA A 155 5.86 -3.36 -6.16
C ALA A 155 5.21 -3.59 -7.52
N MET A 156 4.21 -2.78 -7.89
CA MET A 156 3.57 -2.84 -9.21
C MET A 156 4.56 -2.48 -10.33
N LEU A 157 5.38 -1.45 -10.16
CA LEU A 157 6.40 -1.05 -11.15
C LEU A 157 7.48 -2.11 -11.33
N ASP A 158 8.01 -2.65 -10.22
CA ASP A 158 9.01 -3.73 -10.26
C ASP A 158 8.42 -4.99 -10.92
N LEU A 159 7.16 -5.33 -10.63
CA LEU A 159 6.44 -6.44 -11.26
C LEU A 159 6.30 -6.23 -12.78
N ILE A 160 5.91 -5.04 -13.22
CA ILE A 160 5.82 -4.71 -14.65
C ILE A 160 7.19 -4.87 -15.31
N GLY A 161 8.26 -4.38 -14.69
CA GLY A 161 9.64 -4.52 -15.19
C GLY A 161 10.03 -5.98 -15.39
N ILE A 162 9.83 -6.84 -14.38
CA ILE A 162 10.13 -8.27 -14.45
C ILE A 162 9.29 -8.96 -15.52
N ARG A 163 7.98 -8.70 -15.57
CA ARG A 163 7.08 -9.32 -16.55
C ARG A 163 7.40 -8.88 -17.99
N LEU A 164 7.85 -7.65 -18.20
CA LEU A 164 8.31 -7.18 -19.50
C LEU A 164 9.58 -7.91 -19.93
N ALA A 165 10.54 -8.11 -19.02
CA ALA A 165 11.76 -8.87 -19.29
C ALA A 165 11.48 -10.35 -19.60
N GLN A 166 10.47 -10.94 -18.95
CA GLN A 166 10.02 -12.31 -19.17
C GLN A 166 9.08 -12.49 -20.38
N GLY A 167 8.66 -11.40 -21.05
CA GLY A 167 7.68 -11.48 -22.14
C GLY A 167 6.25 -11.84 -21.70
N SER A 168 5.94 -11.77 -20.40
CA SER A 168 4.63 -12.13 -19.82
C SER A 168 3.81 -10.92 -19.35
N ALA A 169 4.20 -9.71 -19.74
CA ALA A 169 3.56 -8.47 -19.29
C ALA A 169 2.11 -8.28 -19.78
N SER A 170 1.68 -8.99 -20.81
CA SER A 170 0.29 -8.99 -21.29
C SER A 170 -0.72 -9.33 -20.19
N GLN A 171 -0.33 -10.15 -19.21
CA GLN A 171 -1.13 -10.52 -18.04
C GLN A 171 -1.50 -9.30 -17.17
N LEU A 172 -0.75 -8.20 -17.26
CA LEU A 172 -0.98 -6.97 -16.49
C LEU A 172 -1.81 -5.93 -17.25
N ALA A 173 -2.15 -6.17 -18.53
CA ALA A 173 -2.79 -5.17 -19.38
C ALA A 173 -4.13 -4.70 -18.81
N GLY A 174 -5.00 -5.61 -18.39
CA GLY A 174 -6.31 -5.26 -17.82
C GLY A 174 -6.22 -4.47 -16.51
N ASP A 175 -5.24 -4.81 -15.66
CA ASP A 175 -4.98 -4.07 -14.42
C ASP A 175 -4.48 -2.64 -14.71
N LEU A 176 -3.59 -2.48 -15.70
CA LEU A 176 -3.09 -1.18 -16.12
C LEU A 176 -4.15 -0.33 -16.85
N GLU A 177 -5.06 -0.96 -17.59
CA GLU A 177 -6.22 -0.29 -18.19
C GLU A 177 -7.13 0.30 -17.11
N ALA A 178 -7.43 -0.46 -16.05
CA ALA A 178 -8.21 0.03 -14.92
C ALA A 178 -7.52 1.22 -14.23
N MET A 179 -6.19 1.18 -14.06
CA MET A 179 -5.42 2.28 -13.50
C MET A 179 -5.40 3.52 -14.42
N ALA A 180 -5.21 3.33 -15.73
CA ALA A 180 -5.23 4.41 -16.72
C ALA A 180 -6.62 5.10 -16.80
N ALA A 181 -7.69 4.32 -16.64
CA ALA A 181 -9.06 4.81 -16.56
C ALA A 181 -9.36 5.56 -15.24
N GLY A 182 -8.50 5.43 -14.23
CA GLY A 182 -8.70 6.02 -12.90
C GLY A 182 -9.59 5.18 -11.97
N ASN A 183 -9.92 3.95 -12.35
CA ASN A 183 -10.72 3.01 -11.56
C ASN A 183 -9.88 2.24 -10.51
N ASP A 184 -8.55 2.33 -10.60
CA ASP A 184 -7.62 1.71 -9.68
C ASP A 184 -6.51 2.70 -9.29
N PRO A 185 -6.36 3.05 -7.99
CA PRO A 185 -5.44 4.10 -7.56
C PRO A 185 -4.01 3.59 -7.31
N ARG A 186 -3.68 2.32 -7.56
CA ARG A 186 -2.36 1.73 -7.29
C ARG A 186 -1.23 2.42 -8.06
N LEU A 187 -1.47 2.81 -9.31
CA LEU A 187 -0.57 3.66 -10.10
C LEU A 187 -1.28 4.98 -10.46
N PRO A 188 -0.55 6.10 -10.60
CA PRO A 188 -1.12 7.30 -11.20
C PRO A 188 -1.42 7.03 -12.69
N ARG A 189 -2.41 7.74 -13.23
CA ARG A 189 -2.97 7.46 -14.57
C ARG A 189 -1.95 7.60 -15.69
N ASP A 190 -1.10 8.62 -15.63
CA ASP A 190 -0.01 8.85 -16.58
C ASP A 190 1.00 7.71 -16.58
N VAL A 191 1.40 7.23 -15.40
CA VAL A 191 2.30 6.07 -15.27
C VAL A 191 1.65 4.82 -15.84
N ALA A 192 0.36 4.58 -15.56
CA ALA A 192 -0.36 3.44 -16.09
C ALA A 192 -0.48 3.48 -17.62
N LEU A 193 -0.79 4.65 -18.20
CA LEU A 193 -0.82 4.85 -19.66
C LEU A 193 0.54 4.56 -20.29
N PHE A 194 1.62 5.04 -19.69
CA PHE A 194 2.97 4.82 -20.18
C PHE A 194 3.35 3.33 -20.15
N GLN A 195 3.15 2.66 -19.02
CA GLN A 195 3.49 1.24 -18.87
C GLN A 195 2.61 0.36 -19.78
N LEU A 196 1.32 0.68 -19.92
CA LEU A 196 0.45 -0.03 -20.84
C LEU A 196 0.91 0.14 -22.30
N ALA A 197 1.33 1.34 -22.70
CA ALA A 197 1.89 1.56 -24.04
C ALA A 197 3.12 0.68 -24.31
N ARG A 198 4.05 0.57 -23.35
CA ARG A 198 5.22 -0.32 -23.46
C ARG A 198 4.83 -1.79 -23.64
N ILE A 199 3.76 -2.24 -22.97
CA ILE A 199 3.22 -3.60 -23.16
C ILE A 199 2.67 -3.75 -24.57
N ARG A 200 1.88 -2.77 -25.06
CA ARG A 200 1.32 -2.81 -26.43
C ARG A 200 2.40 -2.79 -27.51
N GLU A 201 3.50 -2.06 -27.32
CA GLU A 201 4.67 -2.11 -28.20
C GLU A 201 5.27 -3.51 -28.26
N ARG A 202 5.50 -4.15 -27.10
CA ARG A 202 6.05 -5.51 -27.00
C ARG A 202 5.12 -6.58 -27.60
N GLU A 203 3.81 -6.34 -27.57
CA GLU A 203 2.81 -7.18 -28.22
C GLU A 203 2.72 -6.98 -29.74
N GLY A 204 3.51 -6.07 -30.33
CA GLY A 204 3.42 -5.76 -31.76
C GLY A 204 2.16 -4.96 -32.14
N LYS A 205 1.60 -4.18 -31.20
CA LYS A 205 0.42 -3.32 -31.39
C LYS A 205 0.81 -1.83 -31.35
N PRO A 206 1.63 -1.33 -32.30
CA PRO A 206 2.15 0.04 -32.27
C PRO A 206 1.05 1.10 -32.38
N ALA A 207 -0.02 0.84 -33.13
CA ALA A 207 -1.17 1.73 -33.24
C ALA A 207 -1.91 1.92 -31.89
N GLU A 208 -2.04 0.87 -31.07
CA GLU A 208 -2.62 0.97 -29.73
C GLU A 208 -1.68 1.71 -28.78
N ALA A 209 -0.38 1.41 -28.82
CA ALA A 209 0.63 2.11 -28.05
C ALA A 209 0.63 3.62 -28.34
N ALA A 210 0.59 4.01 -29.62
CA ALA A 210 0.54 5.41 -30.02
C ALA A 210 -0.71 6.13 -29.49
N LYS A 211 -1.87 5.47 -29.46
CA LYS A 211 -3.09 6.05 -28.86
C LYS A 211 -2.91 6.32 -27.36
N LEU A 212 -2.27 5.40 -26.63
CA LEU A 212 -2.03 5.53 -25.19
C LEU A 212 -1.01 6.63 -24.88
N LEU A 213 0.10 6.68 -25.62
CA LEU A 213 1.12 7.72 -25.46
C LEU A 213 0.56 9.11 -25.80
N ARG A 214 -0.29 9.23 -26.83
CA ARG A 214 -0.94 10.51 -27.16
C ARG A 214 -1.84 10.99 -26.02
N LYS A 215 -2.67 10.09 -25.46
CA LYS A 215 -3.47 10.39 -24.25
C LYS A 215 -2.60 10.86 -23.08
N LEU A 216 -1.41 10.28 -22.90
CA LEU A 216 -0.48 10.70 -21.87
C LEU A 216 0.02 12.13 -22.13
N VAL A 217 0.53 12.39 -23.32
CA VAL A 217 1.13 13.69 -23.70
C VAL A 217 0.11 14.82 -23.63
N ASP A 218 -1.12 14.56 -24.07
CA ASP A 218 -2.20 15.56 -24.12
C ASP A 218 -2.87 15.77 -22.76
N GLY A 219 -3.02 14.68 -21.98
CA GLY A 219 -3.77 14.70 -20.72
C GLY A 219 -2.92 14.99 -19.47
N PHE A 220 -1.60 14.86 -19.55
CA PHE A 220 -0.70 14.93 -18.39
C PHE A 220 0.56 15.76 -18.71
N PRO A 221 0.44 17.10 -18.80
CA PRO A 221 1.54 17.98 -19.19
C PRO A 221 2.73 17.92 -18.22
N ASP A 222 2.47 17.69 -16.92
CA ASP A 222 3.48 17.60 -15.86
C ASP A 222 4.03 16.19 -15.65
N SER A 223 3.64 15.21 -16.48
CA SER A 223 4.10 13.84 -16.33
C SER A 223 5.62 13.74 -16.59
N PRO A 224 6.39 13.07 -15.72
CA PRO A 224 7.81 12.82 -15.97
C PRO A 224 8.04 11.94 -17.22
N TYR A 225 7.03 11.20 -17.67
CA TYR A 225 7.10 10.34 -18.85
C TYR A 225 6.77 11.07 -20.16
N ARG A 226 6.36 12.34 -20.12
CA ARG A 226 5.88 13.06 -21.31
C ARG A 226 6.92 13.13 -22.43
N TYR A 227 8.16 13.49 -22.08
CA TYR A 227 9.24 13.61 -23.07
C TYR A 227 9.54 12.28 -23.75
N GLU A 228 9.68 11.20 -22.97
CA GLU A 228 9.91 9.86 -23.53
C GLU A 228 8.71 9.39 -24.36
N ALA A 229 7.48 9.68 -23.93
CA ALA A 229 6.27 9.35 -24.69
C ALA A 229 6.23 10.06 -26.05
N GLN A 230 6.67 11.32 -26.13
CA GLN A 230 6.78 12.06 -27.40
C GLN A 230 7.82 11.44 -28.34
N GLN A 231 8.99 11.07 -27.81
CA GLN A 231 10.03 10.40 -28.60
C GLN A 231 9.53 9.06 -29.17
N ARG A 232 8.88 8.24 -28.33
CA ARG A 232 8.30 6.96 -28.75
C ARG A 232 7.21 7.15 -29.80
N LEU A 233 6.31 8.12 -29.61
CA LEU A 233 5.28 8.45 -30.60
C LEU A 233 5.86 8.73 -31.98
N ALA A 234 6.96 9.49 -32.06
CA ALA A 234 7.63 9.80 -33.31
C ALA A 234 8.30 8.57 -33.95
N SER A 235 8.70 7.57 -33.15
CA SER A 235 9.26 6.32 -33.66
C SER A 235 8.21 5.30 -34.11
N LEU A 236 6.95 5.47 -33.68
CA LEU A 236 5.83 4.58 -33.98
C LEU A 236 4.95 5.07 -35.15
N SER A 237 5.19 6.30 -35.63
CA SER A 237 4.54 6.89 -36.81
C SER A 237 5.29 6.51 -38.08
#